data_AF-A0A537TYS3-F1
#
_entry.id   AF-A0A537TYS3-F1
#
_cell.length_a   1.000
_cell.length_b   1.000
_cell.length_c   1.000
_cell.angle_alpha   90.00
_cell.angle_beta   90.00
_cell.angle_gamma   90.00
#
_symmetry.space_group_name_H-M   'P 1'
#
loop_
_entity.id
_entity.type
_entity.pdbx_description
1 polymer ?
#
loop_
_entity_poly.entity_id
_entity_poly.type
_entity_poly.pdbx_seq_one_letter_code
_entity_poly.pdbx_strand_id
1 'polypeptide(L)'
;MPSTIDTRPALAAIDPKRVLDLEQRSIRIPSSTFEEGNIADLYADYMSDIGLEVEMQPVTHPFDPERESRQPIGRLKGTGGGPTL
;
A
#
# COMPACT_ATOMS: atom_id res chain seq x y z
N MET A 1 -20.08 -4.94 22.43
CA MET A 1 -20.94 -3.83 21.96
C MET A 1 -20.31 -3.27 20.70
N PRO A 2 -20.95 -3.32 19.52
CA PRO A 2 -20.40 -2.62 18.36
C PRO A 2 -20.42 -1.12 18.68
N SER A 3 -19.24 -0.50 18.80
CA SER A 3 -19.15 0.95 18.84
C SER A 3 -19.65 1.47 17.50
N THR A 4 -20.65 2.34 17.52
CA THR A 4 -21.10 3.07 16.33
C THR A 4 -20.05 4.12 16.02
N ILE A 5 -18.95 3.69 15.38
CA ILE A 5 -17.89 4.60 14.92
C ILE A 5 -18.53 5.53 13.89
N ASP A 6 -18.42 6.84 14.12
CA ASP A 6 -18.84 7.82 13.12
C ASP A 6 -17.85 7.79 11.94
N THR A 7 -18.30 7.25 10.81
CA THR A 7 -17.49 7.10 9.61
C THR A 7 -17.49 8.34 8.72
N ARG A 8 -18.37 9.32 8.98
CA ARG A 8 -18.53 10.52 8.14
C ARG A 8 -17.23 11.32 7.97
N PRO A 9 -16.41 11.54 9.01
CA PRO A 9 -15.14 12.26 8.85
C PRO A 9 -14.16 11.53 7.92
N ALA A 10 -14.08 10.20 8.02
CA ALA A 10 -13.21 9.39 7.18
C ALA A 10 -13.64 9.45 5.71
N LEU A 11 -14.95 9.36 5.45
CA LEU A 11 -15.51 9.49 4.09
C LEU A 11 -15.30 10.89 3.52
N ALA A 12 -15.44 11.94 4.33
CA ALA A 12 -15.23 13.32 3.91
C ALA A 12 -13.76 13.64 3.60
N ALA A 13 -12.81 12.87 4.14
CA ALA A 13 -11.38 13.05 3.88
C ALA A 13 -10.90 12.38 2.58
N ILE A 14 -11.76 11.65 1.87
CA ILE A 14 -11.43 11.05 0.58
C ILE A 14 -11.40 12.14 -0.49
N ASP A 15 -10.24 12.35 -1.10
CA ASP A 15 -10.08 13.24 -2.26
C ASP A 15 -10.07 12.42 -3.56
N PRO A 16 -11.11 12.53 -4.42
CA PRO A 16 -11.18 11.83 -5.69
C PRO A 16 -10.02 12.16 -6.63
N LYS A 17 -9.46 13.38 -6.56
CA LYS A 17 -8.34 13.77 -7.43
C LYS A 17 -7.06 13.05 -7.04
N ARG A 18 -6.81 12.90 -5.74
CA ARG A 18 -5.67 12.13 -5.22
C ARG A 18 -5.76 10.66 -5.62
N VAL A 19 -6.96 10.07 -5.56
CA VAL A 19 -7.19 8.69 -6.00
C VAL A 19 -6.89 8.54 -7.50
N LEU A 20 -7.46 9.41 -8.34
CA LEU A 20 -7.25 9.37 -9.78
C LEU A 20 -5.77 9.60 -10.16
N ASP A 21 -5.06 10.50 -9.49
CA ASP A 21 -3.62 10.72 -9.72
C ASP A 21 -2.81 9.45 -9.46
N LEU A 22 -3.05 8.79 -8.32
CA LEU A 22 -2.37 7.55 -7.98
C LEU A 22 -2.66 6.45 -9.02
N GLU A 23 -3.92 6.24 -9.40
CA GLU A 23 -4.33 5.27 -10.43
C GLU A 23 -3.63 5.53 -11.77
N GLN A 24 -3.59 6.79 -12.20
CA GLN A 24 -2.94 7.18 -13.44
C GLN A 24 -1.41 7.01 -13.39
N ARG A 25 -0.78 7.24 -12.24
CA ARG A 25 0.66 6.96 -12.07
C ARG A 25 0.94 5.47 -12.13
N SER A 26 0.10 4.67 -11.46
CA SER A 26 0.22 3.21 -11.42
C SER A 26 0.08 2.56 -12.80
N ILE A 27 -0.94 2.93 -13.59
CA ILE A 27 -1.18 2.29 -14.90
C ILE A 27 -0.09 2.59 -15.95
N ARG A 28 0.72 3.63 -15.72
CA ARG A 28 1.85 3.98 -16.60
C ARG A 28 3.10 3.14 -16.33
N ILE A 29 3.15 2.41 -15.22
CA ILE A 29 4.28 1.54 -14.88
C ILE A 29 3.94 0.12 -15.35
N PRO A 30 4.69 -0.44 -16.33
CA PRO A 30 4.58 -1.85 -16.66
C PRO A 30 4.91 -2.71 -15.44
N SER A 31 4.08 -3.71 -15.17
CA SER A 31 4.21 -4.58 -13.99
C SER A 31 3.92 -6.04 -14.36
N SER A 32 4.74 -6.60 -15.26
CA SER A 32 4.76 -8.03 -15.56
C SER A 32 5.03 -8.84 -14.30
N THR A 33 4.64 -10.12 -14.32
CA THR A 33 4.90 -11.04 -13.21
C THR A 33 6.39 -11.09 -12.86
N PHE A 34 6.71 -10.80 -11.60
CA PHE A 34 8.09 -10.66 -11.06
C PHE A 34 8.91 -9.48 -11.61
N GLU A 35 8.27 -8.50 -12.24
CA GLU A 35 8.87 -7.23 -12.69
C GLU A 35 8.14 -6.02 -12.07
N GLU A 36 7.37 -6.23 -11.00
CA GLU A 36 6.55 -5.22 -10.35
C GLU A 36 7.34 -4.28 -9.43
N GLY A 37 8.67 -4.40 -9.38
CA GLY A 37 9.51 -3.64 -8.45
C GLY A 37 9.31 -2.12 -8.55
N ASN A 38 9.12 -1.58 -9.75
CA ASN A 38 8.94 -0.13 -9.93
C ASN A 38 7.58 0.35 -9.41
N ILE A 39 6.52 -0.45 -9.58
CA ILE A 39 5.20 -0.10 -9.05
C ILE A 39 5.14 -0.33 -7.52
N ALA A 40 5.89 -1.30 -7.01
CA ALA A 40 6.08 -1.49 -5.58
C ALA A 40 6.73 -0.25 -4.91
N ASP A 41 7.75 0.32 -5.54
CA ASP A 41 8.40 1.55 -5.04
C ASP A 41 7.44 2.75 -5.06
N LEU A 42 6.66 2.91 -6.14
CA LEU A 42 5.63 3.95 -6.23
C LEU A 42 4.67 3.91 -5.04
N TYR A 43 4.19 2.71 -4.68
CA TYR A 43 3.27 2.55 -3.56
C TYR A 43 3.97 2.71 -2.20
N ALA A 44 5.22 2.26 -2.06
CA ALA A 44 6.00 2.46 -0.85
C ALA A 44 6.16 3.94 -0.53
N ASP A 45 6.57 4.73 -1.52
CA ASP A 45 6.72 6.18 -1.41
C ASP A 45 5.39 6.85 -1.06
N TYR A 46 4.32 6.52 -1.81
CA TYR A 46 2.99 7.08 -1.54
C TYR A 46 2.47 6.76 -0.13
N MET A 47 2.67 5.52 0.34
CA MET A 47 2.26 5.12 1.70
C MET A 47 3.06 5.88 2.77
N SER A 48 4.35 6.09 2.56
CA SER A 48 5.19 6.88 3.47
C SER A 48 4.75 8.34 3.51
N ASP A 49 4.47 8.93 2.34
CA ASP A 49 4.04 10.33 2.21
C ASP A 49 2.72 10.62 2.94
N ILE A 50 1.80 9.64 3.00
CA ILE A 50 0.54 9.76 3.75
C ILE A 50 0.66 9.37 5.23
N GLY A 51 1.87 9.07 5.70
CA GLY A 51 2.20 8.85 7.12
C GLY A 51 2.08 7.41 7.60
N LEU A 52 2.08 6.41 6.71
CA LEU A 52 2.17 5.00 7.12
C LEU A 52 3.61 4.62 7.43
N GLU A 53 3.79 3.66 8.34
CA GLU A 53 5.07 2.96 8.46
C GLU A 53 5.19 1.94 7.34
N VAL A 54 6.24 2.04 6.54
CA VAL A 54 6.42 1.23 5.34
C VAL A 54 7.60 0.26 5.50
N GLU A 55 7.37 -0.99 5.12
CA GLU A 55 8.39 -2.03 5.01
C GLU A 55 8.38 -2.61 3.59
N MET A 56 9.55 -2.92 3.05
CA MET A 56 9.69 -3.64 1.78
C MET A 56 10.01 -5.10 2.05
N GLN A 57 9.07 -6.00 1.75
CA GLN A 57 9.28 -7.44 1.88
C GLN A 57 9.91 -8.00 0.59
N PRO A 58 11.10 -8.61 0.64
CA PRO A 58 11.67 -9.31 -0.51
C PRO A 58 10.85 -10.58 -0.83
N VAL A 59 10.67 -10.87 -2.11
CA VAL A 59 9.94 -12.04 -2.62
C VAL A 59 10.79 -12.75 -3.66
N THR A 60 11.27 -13.94 -3.31
CA THR A 60 12.03 -14.79 -4.24
C THR A 60 11.09 -15.58 -5.16
N HIS A 61 11.46 -15.73 -6.43
CA HIS A 61 10.67 -16.49 -7.40
C HIS A 61 10.65 -17.98 -7.04
N PRO A 62 9.46 -18.64 -7.03
CA PRO A 62 9.29 -20.00 -6.49
C PRO A 62 10.07 -21.08 -7.26
N PHE A 63 10.44 -20.80 -8.51
CA PHE A 63 11.18 -21.73 -9.38
C PHE A 63 12.55 -21.21 -9.82
N ASP A 64 12.94 -20.00 -9.40
CA ASP A 64 14.18 -19.36 -9.82
C ASP A 64 14.74 -18.51 -8.66
N PRO A 65 15.66 -19.04 -7.85
CA PRO A 65 16.15 -18.36 -6.66
C PRO A 65 16.99 -17.10 -6.95
N GLU A 66 17.44 -16.90 -8.20
CA GLU A 66 18.19 -15.70 -8.58
C GLU A 66 17.27 -14.54 -8.96
N ARG A 67 15.97 -14.80 -9.12
CA ARG A 67 14.97 -13.77 -9.42
C ARG A 67 14.24 -13.35 -8.15
N GLU A 68 14.35 -12.06 -7.84
CA GLU A 68 13.69 -11.43 -6.71
C GLU A 68 12.77 -10.30 -7.16
N SER A 69 11.67 -10.13 -6.44
CA SER A 69 10.80 -8.97 -6.46
C SER A 69 10.63 -8.46 -5.03
N ARG A 70 9.77 -7.46 -4.82
CA ARG A 70 9.48 -6.90 -3.50
C ARG A 70 8.04 -6.44 -3.38
N GLN A 71 7.47 -6.55 -2.19
CA GLN A 71 6.12 -6.14 -1.86
C GLN A 71 6.18 -5.03 -0.81
N PRO A 72 5.52 -3.88 -1.03
CA PRO A 72 5.46 -2.82 -0.05
C PRO A 72 4.32 -3.11 0.96
N ILE A 73 4.61 -2.99 2.25
CA ILE A 73 3.65 -3.19 3.34
C ILE A 73 3.55 -1.89 4.15
N GLY A 74 2.39 -1.24 4.09
CA GLY A 74 2.07 -0.06 4.90
C GLY A 74 1.32 -0.44 6.18
N ARG A 75 1.70 0.18 7.30
CA ARG A 75 1.05 -0.03 8.61
C ARG A 75 0.59 1.29 9.20
N LEU A 76 -0.70 1.35 9.54
CA LEU A 76 -1.26 2.39 10.41
C LEU A 76 -1.37 1.85 11.83
N LYS A 77 -0.52 2.33 12.74
CA LYS A 77 -0.51 1.85 14.13
C LYS A 77 -1.73 2.35 14.89
N GLY A 78 -2.49 1.42 15.45
CA GLY A 78 -3.50 1.72 16.46
C GLY A 78 -2.89 1.94 17.85
N THR A 79 -3.72 2.33 18.82
CA THR A 79 -3.33 2.51 20.22
C THR A 79 -3.26 1.21 21.03
N GLY A 80 -3.42 0.06 20.37
CA GLY A 80 -3.51 -1.26 21.00
C GLY A 80 -4.92 -1.66 21.44
N GLY A 81 -5.12 -2.95 21.76
CA GLY A 81 -6.38 -3.50 22.29
C GLY A 81 -7.45 -3.86 21.25
N GLY A 82 -7.23 -3.57 19.97
CA GLY A 82 -8.10 -3.97 18.86
C GLY A 82 -7.50 -5.08 17.99
N PRO A 83 -8.32 -5.74 17.14
CA PRO A 83 -7.82 -6.70 16.16
C PRO A 83 -7.04 -6.01 15.03
N THR A 84 -6.17 -6.76 14.36
CA THR A 84 -5.54 -6.35 13.09
C THR A 84 -6.41 -6.81 11.93
N LEU A 85 -6.55 -5.96 10.91
CA LEU A 85 -7.19 -6.27 9.62
C LEU A 85 -6.12 -6.41 8.54
#